data_AF-A0A924EJ83-F1
#
_entry.id   AF-A0A924EJ83-F1
#
_cell.length_a   1.000
_cell.length_b   1.000
_cell.length_c   1.000
_cell.angle_alpha   90.00
_cell.angle_beta   90.00
_cell.angle_gamma   90.00
#
_symmetry.space_group_name_H-M   'P 1'
#
loop_
_entity.id
_entity.type
_entity.pdbx_description
1 polymer ?
#
loop_
_entity_poly.entity_id
_entity_poly.type
_entity_poly.pdbx_seq_one_letter_code
_entity_poly.pdbx_strand_id
1 'polypeptide(L)'
;MKKIIMLFMAATGAVTCTAQGFYFKAGLGYAMPQATQSMDGTATPTSGTRTFTGSGTNTTAAYSIDKASFSTGLQGLVSVGYMFNKNVGIDLGLSLNVTTTTYNFTDYNVPSGSSLYDIQIIQKARSPKMLMPAVVMQTGGDMLNLYTRVGLALPLSTQIDQHQIFTNQPGNGAVSTQDFLWVNSNSFSLGFTAAAGVQYRLNNKVKIWGEASFLSLAMYIKEANLTDVTVDGATGYLTQIPVDERKVTFSKDFTAATNDYYHQPAFSQPFSNITIAAGVAFDLDHNSRSNEKGKNDVKGRRR
;
A
#
# COMPACT_ATOMS: atom_id res chain seq x y z
N MET A 1 -9.49 -20.22 30.82
CA MET A 1 -8.59 -19.05 30.78
C MET A 1 -7.21 -19.31 31.39
N LYS A 2 -7.07 -20.08 32.49
CA LYS A 2 -5.75 -20.36 33.11
C LYS A 2 -4.78 -21.24 32.28
N LYS A 3 -5.29 -22.02 31.32
CA LYS A 3 -4.46 -22.92 30.48
C LYS A 3 -3.80 -22.24 29.27
N ILE A 4 -4.31 -21.08 28.83
CA ILE A 4 -3.71 -20.29 27.74
C ILE A 4 -2.51 -19.48 28.26
N ILE A 5 -2.51 -19.12 29.55
CA ILE A 5 -1.39 -18.40 30.18
C ILE A 5 -0.16 -19.31 30.34
N MET A 6 -0.34 -20.61 30.61
CA MET A 6 0.80 -21.55 30.69
C MET A 6 1.49 -21.79 29.34
N LEU A 7 0.77 -21.68 28.21
CA LEU A 7 1.38 -21.86 26.89
C LEU A 7 2.25 -20.66 26.48
N PHE A 8 1.93 -19.45 26.96
CA PHE A 8 2.79 -18.27 26.83
C PHE A 8 3.98 -18.28 27.80
N MET A 9 3.85 -18.95 28.95
CA MET A 9 4.92 -19.03 29.96
C MET A 9 5.95 -20.14 29.69
N ALA A 10 5.63 -21.13 28.85
CA ALA A 10 6.56 -22.20 28.48
C ALA A 10 7.59 -21.79 27.39
N ALA A 11 7.47 -20.59 26.80
CA ALA A 11 8.40 -20.07 25.80
C ALA A 11 9.56 -19.25 26.39
N THR A 12 9.64 -19.09 27.72
CA THR A 12 10.79 -18.48 28.40
C THR A 12 11.85 -19.54 28.72
N GLY A 13 12.34 -20.21 27.69
CA GLY A 13 13.58 -20.98 27.78
C GLY A 13 14.75 -20.00 27.92
N ALA A 14 15.64 -20.25 28.87
CA ALA A 14 16.80 -19.44 29.18
C ALA A 14 17.69 -19.21 27.93
N VAL A 15 17.51 -18.05 27.27
CA VAL A 15 18.38 -17.60 26.20
C VAL A 15 19.52 -16.83 26.84
N THR A 16 20.69 -17.45 26.91
CA THR A 16 21.92 -16.76 27.29
C THR A 16 22.17 -15.62 26.30
N CYS A 17 22.10 -14.41 26.85
CA CYS A 17 22.00 -13.15 26.15
C CYS A 17 23.34 -12.72 25.56
N THR A 18 23.48 -12.83 24.24
CA THR A 18 24.46 -12.05 23.48
C THR A 18 23.83 -11.64 22.14
N ALA A 19 23.90 -10.34 21.82
CA ALA A 19 23.24 -9.61 20.72
C ALA A 19 21.80 -9.12 21.00
N GLN A 20 21.66 -8.28 22.03
CA GLN A 20 20.55 -7.33 22.17
C GLN A 20 20.94 -6.00 21.55
N GLY A 21 19.97 -5.31 20.93
CA GLY A 21 20.17 -3.90 20.66
C GLY A 21 19.26 -3.31 19.60
N PHE A 22 19.29 -1.97 19.56
CA PHE A 22 18.61 -1.18 18.56
C PHE A 22 19.28 -1.31 17.20
N TYR A 23 18.46 -1.34 16.16
CA TYR A 23 18.91 -1.20 14.79
C TYR A 23 18.02 -0.25 14.01
N PHE A 24 18.59 0.31 12.96
CA PHE A 24 17.89 1.13 11.97
C PHE A 24 18.04 0.49 10.59
N LYS A 25 16.97 0.39 9.81
CA LYS A 25 17.00 -0.04 8.40
C LYS A 25 16.52 1.09 7.51
N ALA A 26 17.15 1.25 6.36
CA ALA A 26 16.66 2.07 5.26
C ALA A 26 16.92 1.37 3.93
N GLY A 27 15.98 1.49 3.00
CA GLY A 27 16.10 0.87 1.68
C GLY A 27 15.05 1.34 0.70
N LEU A 28 15.16 0.82 -0.52
CA LEU A 28 14.21 1.05 -1.60
C LEU A 28 13.69 -0.30 -2.07
N GLY A 29 12.45 -0.32 -2.54
CA GLY A 29 11.84 -1.49 -3.13
C GLY A 29 10.87 -1.13 -4.22
N TYR A 30 10.51 -2.14 -5.02
CA TYR A 30 9.45 -2.01 -6.00
C TYR A 30 8.28 -2.92 -5.59
N ALA A 31 7.14 -2.31 -5.37
CA ALA A 31 5.90 -3.00 -5.04
C ALA A 31 5.12 -3.31 -6.31
N MET A 32 4.72 -4.57 -6.43
CA MET A 32 3.91 -5.11 -7.51
C MET A 32 2.51 -5.43 -6.96
N PRO A 33 1.45 -5.24 -7.75
CA PRO A 33 0.10 -5.55 -7.30
C PRO A 33 0.01 -7.04 -6.99
N GLN A 34 -0.55 -7.36 -5.82
CA GLN A 34 -1.01 -8.72 -5.54
C GLN A 34 -2.27 -8.98 -6.38
N ALA A 35 -2.49 -10.25 -6.79
CA ALA A 35 -3.56 -10.73 -7.66
C ALA A 35 -4.89 -9.95 -7.60
N THR A 36 -5.54 -9.87 -8.76
CA THR A 36 -6.79 -9.14 -9.05
C THR A 36 -7.80 -9.23 -7.92
N GLN A 37 -8.15 -8.08 -7.33
CA GLN A 37 -9.33 -7.99 -6.48
C GLN A 37 -10.49 -7.58 -7.38
N SER A 38 -11.41 -8.50 -7.68
CA SER A 38 -12.69 -8.14 -8.28
C SER A 38 -13.71 -7.88 -7.17
N MET A 39 -14.37 -6.74 -7.24
CA MET A 39 -15.76 -6.65 -6.82
C MET A 39 -16.53 -7.00 -8.08
N ASP A 40 -17.25 -8.11 -8.13
CA ASP A 40 -18.14 -8.30 -9.26
C ASP A 40 -19.48 -8.89 -8.86
N GLY A 41 -20.38 -7.97 -8.51
CA GLY A 41 -21.82 -8.18 -8.59
C GLY A 41 -22.39 -7.78 -9.97
N THR A 42 -21.55 -7.38 -10.93
CA THR A 42 -21.96 -6.71 -12.19
C THR A 42 -21.48 -7.39 -13.49
N ALA A 43 -20.77 -8.51 -13.39
CA ALA A 43 -20.12 -9.21 -14.51
C ALA A 43 -19.19 -8.30 -15.37
N THR A 44 -18.61 -7.26 -14.78
CA THR A 44 -17.70 -6.32 -15.47
C THR A 44 -16.28 -6.89 -15.48
N PRO A 45 -15.67 -7.12 -16.66
CA PRO A 45 -14.34 -7.69 -16.74
C PRO A 45 -13.31 -6.75 -16.12
N THR A 46 -12.39 -7.31 -15.34
CA THR A 46 -11.30 -6.54 -14.70
C THR A 46 -10.27 -6.07 -15.71
N SER A 47 -10.16 -6.72 -16.87
CA SER A 47 -9.27 -6.32 -17.95
C SER A 47 -9.81 -6.74 -19.32
N GLY A 48 -9.35 -6.05 -20.36
CA GLY A 48 -9.77 -6.28 -21.73
C GLY A 48 -10.90 -5.36 -22.18
N THR A 49 -11.56 -5.69 -23.27
CA THR A 49 -12.60 -4.85 -23.87
C THR A 49 -13.93 -5.59 -23.85
N ARG A 50 -14.98 -4.92 -23.37
CA ARG A 50 -16.36 -5.41 -23.42
C ARG A 50 -17.18 -4.50 -24.32
N THR A 51 -17.78 -5.07 -25.36
CA THR A 51 -18.76 -4.34 -26.18
C THR A 51 -20.16 -4.73 -25.74
N PHE A 52 -20.97 -3.72 -25.46
CA PHE A 52 -22.40 -3.85 -25.16
C PHE A 52 -23.18 -3.27 -26.33
N THR A 53 -24.23 -3.98 -26.74
CA THR A 53 -25.17 -3.48 -27.74
C THR A 53 -26.45 -3.08 -27.03
N GLY A 54 -26.69 -1.77 -26.90
CA GLY A 54 -27.90 -1.20 -26.31
C GLY A 54 -28.53 -0.20 -27.28
N SER A 55 -29.85 -0.27 -27.48
CA SER A 55 -30.62 0.66 -28.32
C SER A 55 -30.05 0.90 -29.73
N GLY A 56 -29.50 -0.14 -30.38
CA GLY A 56 -28.97 -0.07 -31.75
C GLY A 56 -27.57 0.54 -31.89
N THR A 57 -26.90 0.89 -30.78
CA THR A 57 -25.51 1.38 -30.78
C THR A 57 -24.60 0.43 -29.98
N ASN A 58 -23.37 0.27 -30.45
CA ASN A 58 -22.33 -0.48 -29.74
C ASN A 58 -21.56 0.46 -28.81
N THR A 59 -21.73 0.30 -27.50
CA THR A 59 -20.89 0.92 -26.48
C THR A 59 -19.72 -0.01 -26.20
N THR A 60 -18.49 0.51 -26.25
CA THR A 60 -17.29 -0.28 -26.01
C THR A 60 -16.61 0.21 -24.75
N ALA A 61 -16.56 -0.64 -23.73
CA ALA A 61 -15.89 -0.39 -22.48
C ALA A 61 -14.51 -1.07 -22.50
N ALA A 62 -13.44 -0.31 -22.26
CA ALA A 62 -12.07 -0.80 -22.18
C ALA A 62 -11.56 -0.75 -20.72
N TYR A 63 -11.14 -1.91 -20.22
CA TYR A 63 -10.72 -2.14 -18.85
C TYR A 63 -9.22 -2.48 -18.79
N SER A 64 -8.48 -1.81 -17.91
CA SER A 64 -7.06 -2.09 -17.64
C SER A 64 -6.80 -2.29 -16.13
N ILE A 65 -7.70 -3.00 -15.45
CA ILE A 65 -7.68 -3.24 -14.00
C ILE A 65 -7.31 -4.72 -13.71
N ASP A 66 -6.46 -5.34 -14.55
CA ASP A 66 -6.11 -6.77 -14.41
C ASP A 66 -5.41 -7.02 -13.07
N LYS A 67 -4.67 -6.05 -12.52
CA LYS A 67 -3.93 -6.19 -11.25
C LYS A 67 -3.82 -4.82 -10.58
N ALA A 68 -4.89 -4.38 -9.93
CA ALA A 68 -4.91 -3.09 -9.26
C ALA A 68 -4.43 -3.17 -7.81
N SER A 69 -3.50 -2.28 -7.46
CA SER A 69 -3.13 -1.98 -6.09
C SER A 69 -2.57 -0.57 -6.02
N PHE A 70 -3.23 0.28 -5.24
CA PHE A 70 -2.90 1.69 -5.08
C PHE A 70 -1.57 1.93 -4.35
N SER A 71 -0.96 0.88 -3.78
CA SER A 71 0.37 0.91 -3.17
C SER A 71 1.47 0.32 -4.08
N THR A 72 1.17 0.03 -5.35
CA THR A 72 2.15 -0.40 -6.37
C THR A 72 3.08 0.75 -6.77
N GLY A 73 4.35 0.44 -7.01
CA GLY A 73 5.35 1.40 -7.50
C GLY A 73 6.63 1.39 -6.66
N LEU A 74 7.46 2.42 -6.82
CA LEU A 74 8.68 2.58 -6.05
C LEU A 74 8.34 2.96 -4.61
N GLN A 75 8.89 2.24 -3.64
CA GLN A 75 8.71 2.46 -2.22
C GLN A 75 10.05 2.74 -1.52
N GLY A 76 10.04 3.73 -0.63
CA GLY A 76 11.03 3.90 0.41
C GLY A 76 10.62 3.15 1.66
N LEU A 77 11.56 2.43 2.25
CA LEU A 77 11.35 1.64 3.46
C LEU A 77 12.32 2.14 4.51
N VAL A 78 11.81 2.53 5.67
CA VAL A 78 12.61 2.84 6.85
C VAL A 78 12.06 2.10 8.05
N SER A 79 12.93 1.58 8.92
CA SER A 79 12.48 0.97 10.16
C SER A 79 13.46 1.21 11.30
N VAL A 80 12.90 1.23 12.50
CA VAL A 80 13.67 1.13 13.74
C VAL A 80 13.20 -0.12 14.45
N GLY A 81 14.13 -0.94 14.92
CA GLY A 81 13.81 -2.15 15.65
C GLY A 81 14.72 -2.38 16.84
N TYR A 82 14.32 -3.34 17.66
CA TYR A 82 15.06 -3.77 18.84
C TYR A 82 15.05 -5.29 18.90
N MET A 83 16.25 -5.89 18.92
CA MET A 83 16.41 -7.33 19.11
C MET A 83 16.50 -7.65 20.60
N PHE A 84 15.58 -8.48 21.12
CA PHE A 84 15.62 -8.96 22.51
C PHE A 84 16.67 -10.04 22.73
N ASN A 85 17.02 -10.76 21.66
CA ASN A 85 18.12 -11.71 21.60
C ASN A 85 18.54 -11.90 20.14
N LYS A 86 19.51 -12.78 19.88
CA LYS A 86 20.00 -13.06 18.52
C LYS A 86 18.94 -13.58 17.55
N ASN A 87 17.77 -14.02 18.02
CA ASN A 87 16.73 -14.69 17.24
C ASN A 87 15.42 -13.92 17.14
N VAL A 88 15.06 -13.08 18.12
CA VAL A 88 13.73 -12.45 18.19
C VAL A 88 13.84 -10.98 18.56
N GLY A 89 13.06 -10.15 17.89
CA GLY A 89 12.95 -8.72 18.14
C GLY A 89 11.61 -8.15 17.68
N ILE A 90 11.51 -6.83 17.78
CA ILE A 90 10.41 -6.02 17.23
C ILE A 90 10.97 -5.03 16.22
N ASP A 91 10.16 -4.70 15.22
CA ASP A 91 10.46 -3.73 14.17
C ASP A 91 9.26 -2.80 14.00
N LEU A 92 9.53 -1.51 13.94
CA LEU A 92 8.56 -0.50 13.56
C LEU A 92 8.97 0.06 12.20
N GLY A 93 8.36 -0.48 11.16
CA GLY A 93 8.59 -0.07 9.78
C GLY A 93 7.65 1.04 9.32
N LEU A 94 8.12 1.85 8.38
CA LEU A 94 7.35 2.81 7.61
C LEU A 94 7.63 2.57 6.12
N SER A 95 6.57 2.34 5.35
CA SER A 95 6.64 2.34 3.88
C SER A 95 6.09 3.66 3.34
N LEU A 96 6.81 4.22 2.37
CA LEU A 96 6.51 5.47 1.68
C LEU A 96 6.52 5.21 0.18
N ASN A 97 5.36 5.26 -0.47
CA ASN A 97 5.31 5.19 -1.92
C ASN A 97 5.85 6.49 -2.54
N VAL A 98 7.00 6.38 -3.22
CA VAL A 98 7.64 7.46 -3.98
C VAL A 98 6.94 7.64 -5.32
N THR A 99 6.64 6.53 -5.99
CA THR A 99 5.82 6.51 -7.19
C THR A 99 4.64 5.57 -7.00
N THR A 100 3.53 5.88 -7.69
CA THR A 100 2.31 5.10 -7.66
C THR A 100 1.84 4.82 -9.09
N THR A 101 1.32 3.62 -9.30
CA THR A 101 0.72 3.24 -10.59
C THR A 101 -0.58 4.00 -10.83
N THR A 102 -0.75 4.47 -12.05
CA THR A 102 -2.00 5.07 -12.53
C THR A 102 -2.86 3.99 -13.19
N TYR A 103 -4.14 3.95 -12.84
CA TYR A 103 -5.13 3.03 -13.40
C TYR A 103 -6.13 3.79 -14.26
N ASN A 104 -6.39 3.28 -15.45
CA ASN A 104 -7.26 3.92 -16.43
C ASN A 104 -8.42 3.00 -16.80
N PHE A 105 -9.58 3.60 -16.95
CA PHE A 105 -10.80 3.01 -17.45
C PHE A 105 -11.40 3.95 -18.47
N THR A 106 -11.84 3.43 -19.62
CA THR A 106 -12.48 4.27 -20.64
C THR A 106 -13.70 3.57 -21.22
N ASP A 107 -14.84 4.25 -21.15
CA ASP A 107 -16.06 3.89 -21.86
C ASP A 107 -16.21 4.76 -23.10
N TYR A 108 -16.35 4.11 -24.26
CA TYR A 108 -16.56 4.75 -25.54
C TYR A 108 -18.01 4.64 -25.98
N ASN A 109 -18.52 5.71 -26.60
CA ASN A 109 -19.87 5.78 -27.15
C ASN A 109 -20.96 5.50 -26.10
N VAL A 110 -20.86 6.14 -24.94
CA VAL A 110 -21.90 6.11 -23.90
C VAL A 110 -23.10 6.93 -24.42
N PRO A 111 -24.30 6.34 -24.55
CA PRO A 111 -25.47 7.07 -25.02
C PRO A 111 -26.00 8.05 -23.97
N SER A 112 -26.27 9.29 -24.37
CA SER A 112 -27.07 10.26 -23.61
C SER A 112 -28.03 10.96 -24.57
N GLY A 113 -29.31 10.59 -24.52
CA GLY A 113 -30.31 11.04 -25.49
C GLY A 113 -29.95 10.58 -26.92
N SER A 114 -29.84 11.54 -27.85
CA SER A 114 -29.49 11.30 -29.25
C SER A 114 -27.98 11.41 -29.56
N SER A 115 -27.15 11.59 -28.54
CA SER A 115 -25.72 11.86 -28.69
C SER A 115 -24.87 10.84 -27.94
N LEU A 116 -23.63 10.67 -28.41
CA LEU A 116 -22.64 9.77 -27.84
C LEU A 116 -21.51 10.59 -27.23
N TYR A 117 -21.03 10.15 -26.08
CA TYR A 117 -19.90 10.75 -25.41
C TYR A 117 -18.98 9.66 -24.83
N ASP A 118 -17.73 10.03 -24.56
CA ASP A 118 -16.74 9.14 -23.96
C ASP A 118 -16.50 9.55 -22.52
N ILE A 119 -16.28 8.55 -21.65
CA ILE A 119 -15.93 8.74 -20.25
C ILE A 119 -14.59 8.07 -20.00
N GLN A 120 -13.62 8.81 -19.51
CA GLN A 120 -12.35 8.28 -19.04
C GLN A 120 -12.20 8.53 -17.54
N ILE A 121 -11.93 7.46 -16.78
CA ILE A 121 -11.62 7.52 -15.36
C ILE A 121 -10.15 7.20 -15.17
N ILE A 122 -9.40 8.12 -14.56
CA ILE A 122 -7.98 7.95 -14.22
C ILE A 122 -7.86 8.00 -12.71
N GLN A 123 -7.33 6.94 -12.10
CA GLN A 123 -7.13 6.84 -10.65
C GLN A 123 -5.66 6.69 -10.30
N LYS A 124 -5.21 7.43 -9.29
CA LYS A 124 -3.83 7.37 -8.77
C LYS A 124 -3.79 7.68 -7.28
N ALA A 125 -3.06 6.88 -6.51
CA ALA A 125 -2.90 7.15 -5.09
C ALA A 125 -1.89 8.28 -4.81
N ARG A 126 -2.23 9.16 -3.86
CA ARG A 126 -1.35 10.22 -3.35
C ARG A 126 -0.38 9.66 -2.32
N SER A 127 0.79 9.23 -2.77
CA SER A 127 1.92 8.75 -1.95
C SER A 127 1.47 8.00 -0.68
N PRO A 128 0.91 6.78 -0.83
CA PRO A 128 0.49 5.98 0.32
C PRO A 128 1.59 5.81 1.37
N LYS A 129 1.18 5.85 2.63
CA LYS A 129 2.08 5.72 3.78
C LYS A 129 1.52 4.68 4.74
N MET A 130 2.35 3.71 5.12
CA MET A 130 1.94 2.59 5.97
C MET A 130 2.91 2.45 7.15
N LEU A 131 2.39 2.50 8.37
CA LEU A 131 3.13 2.11 9.57
C LEU A 131 2.98 0.60 9.79
N MET A 132 4.08 -0.09 10.02
CA MET A 132 4.17 -1.55 10.01
C MET A 132 4.88 -2.07 11.26
N PRO A 133 4.21 -2.13 12.43
CA PRO A 133 4.75 -2.81 13.59
C PRO A 133 4.77 -4.32 13.34
N ALA A 134 5.91 -4.95 13.58
CA ALA A 134 6.13 -6.37 13.34
C ALA A 134 7.02 -7.03 14.39
N VAL A 135 6.83 -8.34 14.57
CA VAL A 135 7.79 -9.20 15.25
C VAL A 135 8.79 -9.70 14.21
N VAL A 136 10.07 -9.62 14.54
CA VAL A 136 11.16 -10.12 13.70
C VAL A 136 11.74 -11.39 14.30
N MET A 137 11.94 -12.39 13.45
CA MET A 137 12.64 -13.62 13.79
C MET A 137 13.82 -13.80 12.85
N GLN A 138 14.97 -14.22 13.36
CA GLN A 138 16.17 -14.45 12.54
C GLN A 138 16.98 -15.66 13.03
N THR A 139 17.81 -16.21 12.15
CA THR A 139 18.65 -17.39 12.45
C THR A 139 19.74 -17.14 13.49
N GLY A 140 20.21 -15.89 13.62
CA GLY A 140 21.24 -15.49 14.59
C GLY A 140 22.67 -15.87 14.19
N GLY A 141 22.95 -15.95 12.89
CA GLY A 141 24.29 -16.15 12.34
C GLY A 141 25.16 -14.89 12.44
N ASP A 142 26.48 -15.07 12.56
CA ASP A 142 27.40 -13.94 12.75
C ASP A 142 27.62 -13.11 11.47
N MET A 143 27.55 -13.71 10.28
CA MET A 143 27.80 -13.00 9.01
C MET A 143 26.54 -12.92 8.15
N LEU A 144 25.82 -14.04 8.02
CA LEU A 144 24.59 -14.16 7.25
C LEU A 144 23.43 -14.49 8.19
N ASN A 145 22.35 -13.71 8.09
CA ASN A 145 21.11 -13.95 8.80
C ASN A 145 19.97 -14.09 7.81
N LEU A 146 19.23 -15.20 7.90
CA LEU A 146 17.90 -15.29 7.31
C LEU A 146 16.92 -14.76 8.35
N TYR A 147 16.00 -13.91 7.93
CA TYR A 147 15.00 -13.33 8.82
C TYR A 147 13.61 -13.33 8.20
N THR A 148 12.62 -13.31 9.07
CA THR A 148 11.22 -13.05 8.74
C THR A 148 10.67 -11.97 9.64
N ARG A 149 9.69 -11.22 9.14
CA ARG A 149 8.91 -10.26 9.92
C ARG A 149 7.44 -10.46 9.66
N VAL A 150 6.62 -10.46 10.70
CA VAL A 150 5.16 -10.59 10.59
C VAL A 150 4.51 -9.58 11.51
N GLY A 151 3.51 -8.86 11.00
CA GLY A 151 2.96 -7.72 11.70
C GLY A 151 1.66 -7.19 11.13
N LEU A 152 1.30 -6.02 11.62
CA LEU A 152 0.14 -5.25 11.18
C LEU A 152 0.57 -4.19 10.18
N ALA A 153 -0.36 -3.75 9.34
CA ALA A 153 -0.20 -2.59 8.48
C ALA A 153 -1.28 -1.56 8.80
N LEU A 154 -0.84 -0.36 9.18
CA LEU A 154 -1.67 0.75 9.60
C LEU A 154 -1.56 1.86 8.55
N PRO A 155 -2.64 2.14 7.78
CA PRO A 155 -2.63 3.21 6.80
C PRO A 155 -2.60 4.58 7.49
N LEU A 156 -1.58 5.38 7.18
CA LEU A 156 -1.45 6.76 7.66
C LEU A 156 -1.99 7.77 6.64
N SER A 157 -1.82 7.48 5.35
CA SER A 157 -2.31 8.31 4.23
C SER A 157 -2.56 7.42 3.03
N THR A 158 -3.77 7.46 2.48
CA THR A 158 -4.24 6.54 1.42
C THR A 158 -5.23 7.22 0.47
N GLN A 159 -5.11 8.54 0.30
CA GLN A 159 -5.95 9.29 -0.63
C GLN A 159 -5.69 8.87 -2.08
N ILE A 160 -6.74 8.91 -2.91
CA ILE A 160 -6.67 8.62 -4.34
C ILE A 160 -7.25 9.79 -5.11
N ASP A 161 -6.47 10.30 -6.05
CA ASP A 161 -6.95 11.21 -7.09
C ASP A 161 -7.70 10.40 -8.14
N GLN A 162 -8.89 10.87 -8.49
CA GLN A 162 -9.74 10.31 -9.51
C GLN A 162 -10.17 11.43 -10.46
N HIS A 163 -9.64 11.41 -11.67
CA HIS A 163 -10.14 12.23 -12.76
C HIS A 163 -11.32 11.52 -13.41
N GLN A 164 -12.40 12.24 -13.64
CA GLN A 164 -13.52 11.83 -14.47
C GLN A 164 -13.59 12.78 -15.66
N ILE A 165 -13.12 12.30 -16.81
CA ILE A 165 -12.96 13.08 -18.02
C ILE A 165 -14.08 12.70 -18.98
N PHE A 166 -14.96 13.66 -19.26
CA PHE A 166 -16.03 13.54 -20.24
C PHE A 166 -15.60 14.21 -21.53
N THR A 167 -15.71 13.51 -22.66
CA THR A 167 -15.42 14.07 -23.98
C THR A 167 -16.64 13.92 -24.88
N ASN A 168 -16.94 14.95 -25.69
CA ASN A 168 -18.08 14.98 -26.62
C ASN A 168 -19.46 15.02 -25.94
N GLN A 169 -19.61 15.74 -24.82
CA GLN A 169 -20.93 15.85 -24.17
C GLN A 169 -22.02 16.44 -25.11
N PRO A 170 -23.28 15.96 -25.02
CA PRO A 170 -24.38 16.48 -25.84
C PRO A 170 -24.67 17.96 -25.54
N GLY A 171 -24.80 18.82 -26.57
CA GLY A 171 -25.29 20.19 -26.37
C GLY A 171 -24.96 21.19 -27.48
N ASN A 172 -23.71 21.23 -27.97
CA ASN A 172 -23.24 22.35 -28.80
C ASN A 172 -22.68 21.96 -30.19
N GLY A 173 -22.61 20.68 -30.54
CA GLY A 173 -22.02 20.21 -31.80
C GLY A 173 -20.49 20.36 -31.92
N ALA A 174 -19.84 20.96 -30.92
CA ALA A 174 -18.39 21.05 -30.78
C ALA A 174 -17.86 20.00 -29.78
N VAL A 175 -16.66 19.48 -30.05
CA VAL A 175 -15.92 18.62 -29.10
C VAL A 175 -15.58 19.47 -27.87
N SER A 176 -16.11 19.09 -26.72
CA SER A 176 -15.74 19.68 -25.43
C SER A 176 -15.26 18.57 -24.48
N THR A 177 -14.24 18.90 -23.69
CA THR A 177 -13.65 18.03 -22.67
C THR A 177 -13.85 18.65 -21.29
N GLN A 178 -14.50 17.93 -20.40
CA GLN A 178 -14.67 18.32 -18.99
C GLN A 178 -13.94 17.32 -18.10
N ASP A 179 -13.08 17.78 -17.21
CA ASP A 179 -12.36 16.94 -16.25
C ASP A 179 -12.73 17.34 -14.82
N PHE A 180 -13.26 16.38 -14.06
CA PHE A 180 -13.62 16.52 -12.66
C PHE A 180 -12.60 15.76 -11.80
N LEU A 181 -11.84 16.49 -10.98
CA LEU A 181 -10.87 15.91 -10.05
C LEU A 181 -11.51 15.65 -8.68
N TRP A 182 -11.79 14.38 -8.43
CA TRP A 182 -12.26 13.88 -7.14
C TRP A 182 -11.10 13.35 -6.29
N VAL A 183 -11.04 13.76 -5.03
CA VAL A 183 -10.12 13.21 -4.03
C VAL A 183 -10.88 12.24 -3.13
N ASN A 184 -10.61 10.97 -3.34
CA ASN A 184 -11.20 9.86 -2.59
C ASN A 184 -10.41 9.64 -1.29
N SER A 185 -11.11 9.69 -0.16
CA SER A 185 -10.57 9.35 1.16
C SER A 185 -11.10 8.00 1.62
N ASN A 186 -10.20 7.21 2.18
CA ASN A 186 -10.47 5.86 2.64
C ASN A 186 -10.85 5.84 4.13
N SER A 187 -11.74 4.92 4.48
CA SER A 187 -11.95 4.53 5.87
C SER A 187 -10.70 3.83 6.39
N PHE A 188 -10.39 4.06 7.67
CA PHE A 188 -9.33 3.32 8.34
C PHE A 188 -9.65 1.82 8.32
N SER A 189 -8.68 1.01 7.90
CA SER A 189 -8.75 -0.45 7.89
C SER A 189 -7.41 -0.99 8.35
N LEU A 190 -7.44 -2.10 9.09
CA LEU A 190 -6.24 -2.77 9.55
C LEU A 190 -5.81 -3.81 8.51
N GLY A 191 -4.56 -3.73 8.09
CA GLY A 191 -3.94 -4.72 7.21
C GLY A 191 -2.97 -5.64 7.94
N PHE A 192 -2.45 -6.61 7.20
CA PHE A 192 -1.39 -7.51 7.65
C PHE A 192 -0.18 -7.38 6.74
N THR A 193 1.01 -7.52 7.33
CA THR A 193 2.25 -7.57 6.57
C THR A 193 3.11 -8.74 6.99
N ALA A 194 3.81 -9.32 6.03
CA ALA A 194 4.83 -10.32 6.25
C ALA A 194 6.03 -10.03 5.35
N ALA A 195 7.24 -10.37 5.77
CA ALA A 195 8.39 -10.39 4.87
C ALA A 195 9.34 -11.53 5.23
N ALA A 196 10.08 -11.98 4.24
CA ALA A 196 11.21 -12.88 4.37
C ALA A 196 12.42 -12.26 3.66
N GLY A 197 13.57 -12.27 4.31
CA GLY A 197 14.75 -11.61 3.79
C GLY A 197 16.05 -12.20 4.30
N VAL A 198 17.13 -11.75 3.68
CA VAL A 198 18.50 -12.07 4.06
C VAL A 198 19.22 -10.80 4.44
N GLN A 199 20.11 -10.90 5.42
CA GLN A 199 20.96 -9.83 5.89
C GLN A 199 22.41 -10.31 5.93
N TYR A 200 23.31 -9.54 5.34
CA TYR A 200 24.74 -9.82 5.32
C TYR A 200 25.49 -8.69 6.05
N ARG A 201 26.32 -9.07 7.03
CA ARG A 201 27.11 -8.13 7.83
C ARG A 201 28.38 -7.74 7.07
N LEU A 202 28.50 -6.46 6.71
CA LEU A 202 29.71 -5.90 6.09
C LEU A 202 30.79 -5.61 7.14
N ASN A 203 30.38 -5.06 8.28
CA ASN A 203 31.26 -4.79 9.42
C ASN A 203 30.45 -4.80 10.73
N ASN A 204 31.04 -4.43 11.85
CA ASN A 204 30.38 -4.48 13.16
C ASN A 204 29.15 -3.56 13.32
N LYS A 205 28.93 -2.60 12.41
CA LYS A 205 27.81 -1.65 12.48
C LYS A 205 26.90 -1.71 11.26
N VAL A 206 27.45 -2.02 10.09
CA VAL A 206 26.76 -1.92 8.81
C VAL A 206 26.45 -3.30 8.27
N LYS A 207 25.20 -3.48 7.87
CA LYS A 207 24.70 -4.67 7.21
C LYS A 207 23.97 -4.26 5.93
N ILE A 208 24.00 -5.12 4.92
CA ILE A 208 23.13 -5.01 3.75
C ILE A 208 22.00 -6.03 3.90
N TRP A 209 20.83 -5.72 3.35
CA TRP A 209 19.70 -6.63 3.39
C TRP A 209 18.96 -6.63 2.06
N GLY A 210 18.30 -7.74 1.79
CA GLY A 210 17.30 -7.90 0.73
C GLY A 210 16.09 -8.61 1.31
N GLU A 211 14.88 -8.18 0.95
CA GLU A 211 13.64 -8.79 1.45
C GLU A 211 12.56 -8.83 0.37
N ALA A 212 11.77 -9.90 0.41
CA ALA A 212 10.48 -9.97 -0.24
C ALA A 212 9.40 -9.78 0.84
N SER A 213 8.55 -8.79 0.67
CA SER A 213 7.44 -8.51 1.59
C SER A 213 6.09 -8.61 0.90
N PHE A 214 5.09 -8.84 1.73
CA PHE A 214 3.70 -8.99 1.39
C PHE A 214 2.90 -8.01 2.24
N LEU A 215 2.00 -7.29 1.61
CA LEU A 215 1.02 -6.42 2.25
C LEU A 215 -0.37 -6.90 1.84
N SER A 216 -1.20 -7.24 2.82
CA SER A 216 -2.63 -7.48 2.64
C SER A 216 -3.40 -6.32 3.25
N LEU A 217 -3.96 -5.46 2.40
CA LEU A 217 -4.76 -4.32 2.83
C LEU A 217 -5.82 -3.98 1.78
N ALA A 218 -7.06 -3.91 2.23
CA ALA A 218 -8.20 -3.43 1.48
C ALA A 218 -8.95 -2.42 2.35
N MET A 219 -9.24 -1.25 1.79
CA MET A 219 -9.94 -0.17 2.50
C MET A 219 -11.21 0.18 1.76
N TYR A 220 -12.25 0.54 2.49
CA TYR A 220 -13.47 1.04 1.86
C TYR A 220 -13.36 2.53 1.65
N ILE A 221 -13.80 3.01 0.49
CA ILE A 221 -13.99 4.45 0.29
C ILE A 221 -14.98 5.00 1.32
N LYS A 222 -14.68 6.18 1.86
CA LYS A 222 -15.52 6.88 2.86
C LYS A 222 -16.20 8.10 2.26
N GLU A 223 -15.44 8.89 1.51
CA GLU A 223 -15.91 10.11 0.89
C GLU A 223 -15.08 10.43 -0.35
N ALA A 224 -15.69 11.10 -1.31
CA ALA A 224 -15.05 11.70 -2.47
C ALA A 224 -15.36 13.19 -2.45
N ASN A 225 -14.33 14.03 -2.52
CA ASN A 225 -14.48 15.48 -2.56
C ASN A 225 -14.05 16.00 -3.94
N LEU A 226 -14.91 16.78 -4.60
CA LEU A 226 -14.58 17.46 -5.84
C LEU A 226 -13.67 18.65 -5.53
N THR A 227 -12.46 18.62 -6.07
CA THR A 227 -11.41 19.60 -5.74
C THR A 227 -11.00 20.47 -6.91
N ASP A 228 -11.29 20.05 -8.13
CA ASP A 228 -11.08 20.88 -9.32
C ASP A 228 -12.03 20.46 -10.44
N VAL A 229 -12.34 21.42 -11.30
CA VAL A 229 -13.10 21.20 -12.54
C VAL A 229 -12.46 22.03 -13.63
N THR A 230 -12.08 21.34 -14.71
CA THR A 230 -11.57 22.00 -15.91
C THR A 230 -12.47 21.73 -17.09
N VAL A 231 -12.66 22.75 -17.93
CA VAL A 231 -13.45 22.68 -19.17
C VAL A 231 -12.56 23.19 -20.29
N ASP A 232 -12.28 22.33 -21.27
CA ASP A 232 -11.40 22.61 -22.40
C ASP A 232 -10.02 23.16 -21.97
N GLY A 233 -9.53 22.66 -20.83
CA GLY A 233 -8.26 23.05 -20.21
C GLY A 233 -8.30 24.33 -19.37
N ALA A 234 -9.42 25.05 -19.33
CA ALA A 234 -9.59 26.22 -18.46
C ALA A 234 -10.05 25.80 -17.05
N THR A 235 -9.55 26.48 -16.02
CA THR A 235 -9.81 26.19 -14.60
C THR A 235 -10.82 27.18 -13.98
N GLY A 236 -11.21 26.96 -12.71
CA GLY A 236 -12.05 27.89 -11.94
C GLY A 236 -13.55 27.56 -11.95
N TYR A 237 -13.95 26.55 -12.72
CA TYR A 237 -15.34 26.10 -12.82
C TYR A 237 -15.86 25.44 -11.54
N LEU A 238 -14.97 24.98 -10.64
CA LEU A 238 -15.37 24.45 -9.33
C LEU A 238 -16.27 25.43 -8.56
N THR A 239 -16.00 26.74 -8.66
CA THR A 239 -16.78 27.78 -7.95
C THR A 239 -18.24 27.86 -8.39
N GLN A 240 -18.56 27.33 -9.57
CA GLN A 240 -19.91 27.31 -10.13
C GLN A 240 -20.75 26.13 -9.62
N ILE A 241 -20.11 25.12 -9.02
CA ILE A 241 -20.79 23.95 -8.46
C ILE A 241 -21.17 24.23 -7.00
N PRO A 242 -22.42 24.03 -6.57
CA PRO A 242 -22.81 24.19 -5.17
C PRO A 242 -21.96 23.34 -4.21
N VAL A 243 -21.65 23.84 -3.01
CA VAL A 243 -20.71 23.20 -2.08
C VAL A 243 -21.18 21.82 -1.61
N ASP A 244 -22.48 21.66 -1.46
CA ASP A 244 -23.16 20.41 -1.11
C ASP A 244 -23.04 19.34 -2.21
N GLU A 245 -22.90 19.75 -3.48
CA GLU A 245 -22.71 18.82 -4.60
C GLU A 245 -21.23 18.42 -4.81
N ARG A 246 -20.30 19.08 -4.11
CA ARG A 246 -18.86 18.78 -4.20
C ARG A 246 -18.44 17.61 -3.31
N LYS A 247 -19.38 16.94 -2.63
CA LYS A 247 -19.06 15.84 -1.72
C LYS A 247 -19.99 14.66 -1.94
N VAL A 248 -19.39 13.49 -2.11
CA VAL A 248 -20.08 12.20 -2.09
C VAL A 248 -19.62 11.43 -0.87
N THR A 249 -20.56 10.82 -0.14
CA THR A 249 -20.27 9.96 1.00
C THR A 249 -20.61 8.52 0.68
N PHE A 250 -19.87 7.60 1.29
CA PHE A 250 -19.97 6.18 1.02
C PHE A 250 -20.27 5.41 2.30
N SER A 251 -21.30 4.56 2.28
CA SER A 251 -21.74 3.76 3.43
C SER A 251 -21.88 2.29 3.09
N LYS A 252 -21.56 1.42 4.05
CA LYS A 252 -21.87 -0.02 3.96
C LYS A 252 -23.36 -0.30 4.17
N ASP A 253 -23.98 0.50 5.02
CA ASP A 253 -25.42 0.49 5.26
C ASP A 253 -26.04 1.51 4.31
N PHE A 254 -26.18 1.11 3.04
CA PHE A 254 -26.78 1.94 2.00
C PHE A 254 -28.19 1.43 1.68
N THR A 255 -29.16 2.32 1.78
CA THR A 255 -30.52 2.09 1.26
C THR A 255 -30.70 3.01 0.07
N ALA A 256 -30.91 2.45 -1.11
CA ALA A 256 -31.12 3.23 -2.32
C ALA A 256 -32.38 4.10 -2.17
N ALA A 257 -32.19 5.41 -2.06
CA ALA A 257 -33.26 6.38 -2.14
C ALA A 257 -33.33 6.95 -3.56
N THR A 258 -34.55 7.16 -4.07
CA THR A 258 -34.77 7.80 -5.36
C THR A 258 -34.21 9.22 -5.29
N ASN A 259 -33.29 9.56 -6.19
CA ASN A 259 -32.59 10.87 -6.31
C ASN A 259 -31.48 11.16 -5.27
N ASP A 260 -30.98 10.15 -4.55
CA ASP A 260 -29.79 10.32 -3.73
C ASP A 260 -28.52 9.96 -4.51
N TYR A 261 -27.92 10.97 -5.14
CA TYR A 261 -26.68 10.82 -5.91
C TYR A 261 -25.41 11.02 -5.06
N TYR A 262 -25.54 11.64 -3.89
CA TYR A 262 -24.43 12.06 -3.04
C TYR A 262 -24.15 11.11 -1.86
N HIS A 263 -25.01 10.11 -1.67
CA HIS A 263 -24.74 8.95 -0.82
C HIS A 263 -24.70 7.70 -1.70
N GLN A 264 -23.62 6.94 -1.61
CA GLN A 264 -23.37 5.79 -2.45
C GLN A 264 -22.98 4.57 -1.60
N PRO A 265 -23.17 3.34 -2.09
CA PRO A 265 -22.66 2.15 -1.41
C PRO A 265 -21.13 2.15 -1.40
N ALA A 266 -20.54 1.89 -0.25
CA ALA A 266 -19.09 1.81 -0.10
C ALA A 266 -18.54 0.58 -0.82
N PHE A 267 -17.48 0.79 -1.61
CA PHE A 267 -16.72 -0.28 -2.28
C PHE A 267 -15.28 -0.31 -1.80
N SER A 268 -14.62 -1.46 -1.98
CA SER A 268 -13.27 -1.69 -1.52
C SER A 268 -12.24 -1.25 -2.56
N GLN A 269 -11.21 -0.52 -2.11
CA GLN A 269 -10.04 -0.12 -2.88
C GLN A 269 -8.84 -1.01 -2.49
N PRO A 270 -8.17 -1.64 -3.47
CA PRO A 270 -7.07 -2.56 -3.22
C PRO A 270 -5.77 -1.81 -2.92
N PHE A 271 -5.11 -2.17 -1.82
CA PHE A 271 -3.76 -1.71 -1.47
C PHE A 271 -2.79 -2.87 -1.23
N SER A 272 -3.22 -4.11 -1.51
CA SER A 272 -2.38 -5.29 -1.31
C SER A 272 -1.27 -5.38 -2.35
N ASN A 273 -0.04 -5.72 -1.94
CA ASN A 273 1.11 -5.78 -2.85
C ASN A 273 2.13 -6.83 -2.41
N ILE A 274 3.03 -7.18 -3.33
CA ILE A 274 4.28 -7.88 -3.06
C ILE A 274 5.41 -6.93 -3.40
N THR A 275 6.33 -6.70 -2.46
CA THR A 275 7.47 -5.81 -2.65
C THR A 275 8.77 -6.59 -2.62
N ILE A 276 9.66 -6.30 -3.56
CA ILE A 276 11.07 -6.72 -3.49
C ILE A 276 11.90 -5.49 -3.16
N ALA A 277 12.68 -5.56 -2.08
CA ALA A 277 13.43 -4.43 -1.57
C ALA A 277 14.84 -4.82 -1.16
N ALA A 278 15.73 -3.84 -1.17
CA ALA A 278 17.08 -3.96 -0.65
C ALA A 278 17.53 -2.64 -0.01
N GLY A 279 18.50 -2.73 0.89
CA GLY A 279 19.01 -1.57 1.57
C GLY A 279 20.13 -1.85 2.55
N VAL A 280 20.32 -0.88 3.44
CA VAL A 280 21.32 -0.91 4.50
C VAL A 280 20.65 -0.95 5.87
N ALA A 281 21.32 -1.57 6.82
CA ALA A 281 20.94 -1.58 8.21
C ALA A 281 22.14 -1.20 9.08
N PHE A 282 21.85 -0.50 10.17
CA PHE A 282 22.83 -0.04 11.13
C PHE A 282 22.48 -0.58 12.50
N ASP A 283 23.41 -1.27 13.15
CA ASP A 283 23.30 -1.58 14.57
C ASP A 283 23.67 -0.31 15.35
N LEU A 284 22.75 0.16 16.19
CA LEU A 284 22.89 1.40 16.95
C LEU A 284 23.56 1.16 18.31
N ASP A 285 23.51 -0.08 18.83
CA ASP A 285 24.10 -0.42 20.11
C ASP A 285 25.58 -0.82 20.03
N HIS A 286 26.34 -0.31 21.00
CA HIS A 286 27.75 -0.56 21.16
C HIS A 286 27.95 -1.68 22.19
N ASN A 287 28.01 -2.94 21.74
CA ASN A 287 28.61 -3.99 22.54
C ASN A 287 29.93 -4.43 21.90
N SER A 288 31.01 -3.92 22.47
CA SER A 288 32.39 -4.23 22.16
C SER A 288 32.66 -5.74 22.29
N ARG A 289 32.56 -6.50 21.19
CA ARG A 289 33.23 -7.80 21.06
C ARG A 289 34.73 -7.60 20.81
N SER A 290 35.42 -6.94 21.74
CA SER A 290 36.89 -6.89 21.80
C SER A 290 37.37 -7.25 23.21
N ASN A 291 37.08 -8.45 23.68
CA ASN A 291 37.78 -8.99 24.85
C ASN A 291 37.64 -10.52 24.93
N GLU A 292 38.16 -11.25 23.94
CA GLU A 292 38.44 -12.69 24.14
C GLU A 292 39.45 -13.28 23.15
N LYS A 293 40.43 -12.48 22.71
CA LYS A 293 41.66 -13.00 22.10
C LYS A 293 42.84 -12.31 22.77
N GLY A 294 43.36 -12.88 23.86
CA GLY A 294 44.57 -12.32 24.48
C GLY A 294 44.91 -12.75 25.91
N LYS A 295 44.06 -13.50 26.60
CA LYS A 295 44.40 -14.08 27.91
C LYS A 295 44.39 -15.60 27.82
N ASN A 296 45.46 -16.19 27.28
CA ASN A 296 45.95 -17.52 27.65
C ASN A 296 47.30 -17.85 27.01
N ASP A 297 48.15 -16.84 26.78
CA ASP A 297 49.49 -17.06 26.21
C ASP A 297 50.58 -16.36 27.03
N VAL A 298 50.53 -16.50 28.36
CA VAL A 298 51.70 -16.30 29.23
C VAL A 298 51.57 -17.19 30.47
N LYS A 299 51.93 -18.47 30.35
CA LYS A 299 52.64 -19.17 31.42
C LYS A 299 53.79 -19.97 30.80
N GLY A 300 54.86 -19.23 30.51
CA GLY A 300 56.20 -19.81 30.44
C GLY A 300 56.51 -20.54 31.74
N ARG A 301 57.06 -21.76 31.65
CA ARG A 301 58.51 -21.98 31.63
C ARG A 301 59.23 -21.33 32.82
N ARG A 302 59.20 -22.03 33.95
CA ARG A 302 60.30 -22.20 34.92
C ARG A 302 60.10 -23.63 35.46
N ARG A 303 60.89 -24.64 35.07
CA ARG A 303 62.25 -24.96 35.55
C ARG A 303 62.41 -24.66 37.03
#